data_AF-A0A1M6CZ90-F1
#
_entry.id   AF-A0A1M6CZ90-F1
#
_cell.length_a   1.000
_cell.length_b   1.000
_cell.length_c   1.000
_cell.angle_alpha   90.00
_cell.angle_beta   90.00
_cell.angle_gamma   90.00
#
_symmetry.space_group_name_H-M   'P 1'
#
loop_
_entity.id
_entity.type
_entity.pdbx_description
1 polymer ?
#
loop_
_entity_poly.entity_id
_entity_poly.type
_entity_poly.pdbx_seq_one_letter_code
_entity_poly.pdbx_strand_id
1 'polypeptide(L)'
;MGKRLVIDCHELWDKVIGQPDGLHAVQGWLRLNGIDPRDVPLDSEMVIEDSAFGMVIRYTAYLYDEQGRKYVDPDAPEFAASQDRTAVLKVAPAPEWLSTTGGDR
;
A
#
# COMPACT_ATOMS: atom_id res chain seq x y z
N MET A 1 21.12 4.03 -10.08
CA MET A 1 19.92 3.16 -10.02
C MET A 1 19.38 3.29 -8.61
N GLY A 2 18.24 3.97 -8.43
CA GLY A 2 17.65 4.18 -7.10
C GLY A 2 17.17 2.86 -6.50
N LYS A 3 17.27 2.71 -5.18
CA LYS A 3 16.84 1.49 -4.48
C LYS A 3 15.31 1.43 -4.49
N ARG A 4 14.73 0.57 -5.32
CA ARG A 4 13.31 0.22 -5.30
C ARG A 4 13.07 -0.76 -4.16
N LEU A 5 12.20 -0.40 -3.22
CA LEU A 5 11.76 -1.29 -2.13
C LEU A 5 10.30 -1.64 -2.35
N VAL A 6 9.92 -2.89 -2.10
CA VAL A 6 8.56 -3.38 -2.31
C VAL A 6 8.01 -3.87 -0.97
N ILE A 7 6.74 -3.56 -0.72
CA ILE A 7 5.93 -4.15 0.35
C ILE A 7 4.78 -4.87 -0.35
N ASP A 8 4.77 -6.20 -0.28
CA ASP A 8 3.61 -6.99 -0.66
C ASP A 8 2.58 -6.93 0.48
N CYS A 9 1.38 -6.39 0.21
CA CYS A 9 0.38 -6.17 1.26
C CYS A 9 -0.20 -7.48 1.81
N HIS A 10 -0.22 -8.55 1.00
CA HIS A 10 -0.73 -9.85 1.41
C HIS A 10 0.29 -10.53 2.32
N GLU A 11 1.56 -10.58 1.92
CA GLU A 11 2.64 -11.10 2.75
C GLU A 11 2.78 -10.31 4.05
N LEU A 12 2.66 -8.98 3.99
CA LEU A 12 2.72 -8.15 5.18
C LEU A 12 1.57 -8.49 6.12
N TRP A 13 0.35 -8.62 5.61
CA TRP A 13 -0.81 -9.03 6.40
C TRP A 13 -0.57 -10.36 7.12
N ASP A 14 -0.13 -11.39 6.39
CA ASP A 14 0.16 -12.70 6.95
C ASP A 14 1.25 -12.66 8.04
N LYS A 15 2.26 -11.81 7.86
CA LYS A 15 3.31 -11.60 8.87
C LYS A 15 2.75 -10.97 10.14
N VAL A 16 1.89 -9.96 10.03
CA VAL A 16 1.51 -9.11 11.18
C VAL A 16 0.22 -9.50 11.88
N ILE A 17 -0.68 -10.26 11.23
CA ILE A 17 -2.03 -10.57 11.75
C ILE A 17 -1.99 -11.32 13.10
N GLY A 18 -0.99 -12.16 13.32
CA GLY A 18 -0.80 -12.92 14.55
C GLY A 18 0.05 -12.22 15.62
N GLN A 19 0.60 -11.04 15.31
CA GLN A 19 1.49 -10.32 16.23
C GLN A 19 0.70 -9.33 17.08
N PRO A 20 1.00 -9.20 18.39
CA PRO A 20 0.48 -8.11 19.20
C PRO A 20 0.77 -6.77 18.52
N ASP A 21 -0.27 -5.95 18.32
CA ASP A 21 -0.21 -4.63 17.68
C ASP A 21 0.32 -4.58 16.22
N GLY A 22 0.57 -5.72 15.58
CA GLY A 22 1.14 -5.75 14.23
C GLY A 22 0.30 -4.99 13.20
N LEU A 23 -1.01 -5.23 13.18
CA LEU A 23 -1.94 -4.47 12.34
C LEU A 23 -1.97 -2.98 12.69
N HIS A 24 -1.93 -2.64 13.98
CA HIS A 24 -1.94 -1.25 14.42
C HIS A 24 -0.68 -0.51 13.99
N ALA A 25 0.48 -1.17 13.99
CA ALA A 25 1.74 -0.62 13.51
C ALA A 25 1.68 -0.29 12.01
N VAL A 26 1.21 -1.22 11.19
CA VAL A 26 1.06 -1.00 9.73
C VAL A 26 0.07 0.13 9.44
N GLN A 27 -1.10 0.10 10.08
CA GLN A 27 -2.09 1.17 9.90
C GLN A 27 -1.58 2.53 10.38
N GLY A 28 -0.82 2.57 11.47
CA GLY A 28 -0.18 3.78 11.98
C GLY A 28 0.81 4.34 10.97
N TRP A 29 1.66 3.49 10.40
CA TRP A 29 2.62 3.87 9.36
C TRP A 29 1.93 4.44 8.11
N LEU A 30 0.86 3.80 7.62
CA LEU A 30 0.09 4.31 6.48
C LEU A 30 -0.45 5.72 6.76
N ARG A 31 -1.08 5.92 7.92
CA ARG A 31 -1.62 7.24 8.33
C ARG A 31 -0.53 8.30 8.45
N LEU A 32 0.64 7.97 9.01
CA LEU A 32 1.78 8.89 9.10
C LEU A 32 2.27 9.35 7.73
N ASN A 33 2.14 8.51 6.71
CA ASN A 33 2.47 8.85 5.32
C ASN A 33 1.28 9.47 4.55
N GLY A 34 0.14 9.68 5.20
CA GLY A 34 -1.05 10.28 4.59
C GLY A 34 -1.89 9.32 3.75
N ILE A 35 -1.75 8.01 3.98
CA ILE A 35 -2.52 6.96 3.31
C ILE A 35 -3.59 6.45 4.29
N ASP A 36 -4.85 6.40 3.86
CA ASP A 36 -5.91 5.73 4.63
C ASP A 36 -5.75 4.21 4.46
N PRO A 37 -5.56 3.42 5.54
CA PRO A 37 -5.44 1.97 5.44
C PRO A 37 -6.63 1.27 4.78
N ARG A 38 -7.82 1.89 4.82
CA ARG A 38 -9.03 1.31 4.20
C ARG A 38 -8.95 1.34 2.68
N ASP A 39 -8.20 2.29 2.14
CA ASP A 39 -8.04 2.46 0.70
C ASP A 39 -7.13 1.39 0.10
N VAL A 40 -6.26 0.74 0.88
CA VAL A 40 -5.22 -0.15 0.33
C VAL A 40 -5.75 -1.59 0.18
N PRO A 41 -5.78 -2.16 -1.03
CA PRO A 41 -6.12 -3.56 -1.25
C PRO A 41 -5.07 -4.50 -0.63
N LEU A 42 -5.51 -5.59 0.00
CA LEU A 42 -4.59 -6.59 0.55
C LEU A 42 -3.85 -7.36 -0.55
N ASP A 43 -4.45 -7.49 -1.72
CA ASP A 43 -3.90 -8.13 -2.92
C ASP A 43 -3.09 -7.16 -3.81
N SER A 44 -2.50 -6.12 -3.22
CA SER A 44 -1.69 -5.12 -3.92
C SER A 44 -0.26 -5.04 -3.40
N GLU A 45 0.57 -4.30 -4.14
CA GLU A 45 1.93 -3.95 -3.73
C GLU A 45 2.02 -2.44 -3.46
N MET A 46 2.87 -2.08 -2.50
CA MET A 46 3.35 -0.71 -2.33
C MET A 46 4.82 -0.63 -2.72
N VAL A 47 5.15 0.29 -3.62
CA VAL A 47 6.51 0.50 -4.10
C VAL A 47 7.05 1.79 -3.51
N ILE A 48 8.18 1.69 -2.82
CA ILE A 48 8.92 2.82 -2.31
C ILE A 48 10.12 3.07 -3.23
N GLU A 49 10.17 4.27 -3.81
CA GLU A 49 11.20 4.65 -4.76
C GLU A 49 11.58 6.13 -4.66
N ASP A 50 12.72 6.47 -5.26
CA ASP A 50 13.20 7.84 -5.33
C ASP A 50 12.46 8.62 -6.43
N SER A 51 12.25 9.91 -6.22
CA SER A 51 11.63 10.82 -7.17
C SER A 51 12.35 12.16 -7.18
N ALA A 52 12.05 13.03 -8.15
CA ALA A 52 12.60 14.38 -8.21
C ALA A 52 12.33 15.24 -6.94
N PHE A 53 11.36 14.84 -6.11
CA PHE A 53 10.93 15.55 -4.90
C PHE A 53 11.23 14.77 -3.61
N GLY A 54 12.02 13.70 -3.68
CA GLY A 54 12.35 12.80 -2.57
C GLY A 54 11.65 11.45 -2.66
N MET A 55 11.75 10.65 -1.59
CA MET A 55 11.18 9.30 -1.56
C MET A 55 9.64 9.33 -1.58
N VAL A 56 9.06 8.48 -2.41
CA VAL A 56 7.59 8.36 -2.57
C VAL A 56 7.15 6.91 -2.37
N ILE A 57 5.87 6.75 -2.05
CA ILE A 57 5.15 5.48 -1.96
C ILE A 57 4.14 5.47 -3.12
N ARG A 58 4.31 4.56 -4.07
CA ARG A 58 3.32 4.25 -5.11
C ARG A 58 2.49 3.08 -4.65
N TYR A 59 1.18 3.20 -4.73
CA TYR A 59 0.25 2.19 -4.24
C TYR A 59 -1.08 2.26 -4.96
N THR A 60 -1.79 1.13 -4.99
CA THR A 60 -3.17 1.06 -5.49
C THR A 60 -4.14 1.42 -4.37
N ALA A 61 -5.16 2.21 -4.70
CA ALA A 61 -6.19 2.66 -3.76
C ALA A 61 -7.60 2.36 -4.30
N TYR A 62 -8.48 1.83 -3.45
CA TYR A 62 -9.90 1.70 -3.75
C TYR A 62 -10.56 3.06 -4.00
N LEU A 63 -11.55 3.05 -4.90
CA LEU A 63 -12.42 4.19 -5.14
C LEU A 63 -13.71 4.05 -4.32
N TYR A 64 -14.20 5.16 -3.81
CA TYR A 64 -15.40 5.22 -2.97
C TYR A 64 -16.42 6.21 -3.52
N ASP A 65 -17.70 5.86 -3.41
CA ASP A 65 -18.81 6.77 -3.71
C ASP A 65 -19.03 7.81 -2.60
N GLU A 66 -19.94 8.76 -2.85
CA GLU A 66 -20.30 9.82 -1.90
C GLU A 66 -20.87 9.29 -0.57
N GLN A 67 -21.27 8.02 -0.53
CA GLN A 67 -21.82 7.33 0.64
C GLN A 67 -20.76 6.48 1.35
N GLY A 68 -19.50 6.53 0.91
CA GLY A 68 -18.38 5.80 1.50
C GLY A 68 -18.34 4.30 1.16
N ARG A 69 -19.04 3.87 0.11
CA ARG A 69 -19.01 2.48 -0.37
C ARG A 69 -18.01 2.35 -1.50
N LYS A 70 -17.34 1.19 -1.59
CA LYS A 70 -16.40 0.92 -2.70
C LYS A 70 -17.16 0.92 -4.03
N TYR A 71 -16.62 1.60 -5.04
CA TYR A 71 -17.10 1.46 -6.41
C TYR A 71 -16.79 0.05 -6.91
N VAL A 72 -17.74 -0.53 -7.65
CA VAL A 72 -17.52 -1.72 -8.46
C VAL A 72 -16.91 -1.29 -9.79
N ASP A 73 -15.94 -2.03 -10.28
CA ASP A 73 -15.36 -1.80 -11.60
C ASP A 73 -16.40 -2.11 -12.68
N PRO A 74 -16.80 -1.14 -13.54
CA PRO A 74 -17.80 -1.37 -14.58
C PRO A 74 -17.32 -2.35 -15.66
N ASP A 75 -16.01 -2.45 -15.88
CA ASP A 75 -15.40 -3.33 -16.88
C ASP A 75 -15.09 -4.72 -16.29
N ALA A 76 -15.04 -4.84 -14.96
CA ALA A 76 -14.83 -6.09 -14.23
C ALA A 76 -15.69 -6.17 -12.95
N PRO A 77 -17.01 -6.46 -13.07
CA PRO A 77 -18.00 -6.30 -12.00
C PRO A 77 -17.77 -7.11 -10.71
N GLU A 78 -16.89 -8.11 -10.75
CA GLU A 78 -16.47 -8.91 -9.61
C GLU A 78 -15.35 -8.25 -8.78
N PHE A 79 -14.74 -7.16 -9.27
CA PHE A 79 -13.67 -6.43 -8.61
C PHE A 79 -14.12 -5.03 -8.16
N ALA A 80 -13.49 -4.54 -7.09
CA ALA A 80 -13.65 -3.16 -6.68
C ALA A 80 -12.80 -2.25 -7.58
N ALA A 81 -13.37 -1.16 -8.06
CA ALA A 81 -12.64 -0.16 -8.81
C ALA A 81 -11.50 0.42 -7.96
N SER A 82 -10.34 0.57 -8.58
CA SER A 82 -9.14 1.06 -7.93
C SER A 82 -8.37 2.02 -8.84
N GLN A 83 -7.46 2.79 -8.26
CA GLN A 83 -6.57 3.67 -9.00
C GLN A 83 -5.18 3.70 -8.36
N ASP A 84 -4.16 3.91 -9.16
CA ASP A 84 -2.82 4.16 -8.66
C ASP A 84 -2.73 5.57 -8.04
N ARG A 85 -2.10 5.63 -6.87
CA ARG A 85 -1.83 6.86 -6.13
C ARG A 85 -0.36 6.94 -5.76
N THR A 86 0.06 8.14 -5.40
CA THR A 86 1.41 8.40 -4.91
C THR A 86 1.32 9.25 -3.65
N ALA A 87 2.04 8.85 -2.60
CA ALA A 87 2.20 9.60 -1.37
C ALA A 87 3.70 9.89 -1.13
N VAL A 88 4.00 10.95 -0.40
CA VAL A 88 5.38 11.23 0.04
C VAL A 88 5.73 10.29 1.19
N LEU A 89 6.91 9.66 1.14
CA LEU A 89 7.42 8.87 2.25
C LEU A 89 7.94 9.81 3.35
N LYS A 90 7.13 10.00 4.39
CA LYS A 90 7.47 10.80 5.59
C LYS A 90 8.15 9.96 6.67
N VAL A 91 7.73 8.69 6.79
CA VAL A 91 8.27 7.73 7.77
C VAL A 91 8.61 6.45 7.04
N ALA A 92 9.83 5.95 7.20
CA ALA A 92 10.26 4.69 6.60
C ALA A 92 9.46 3.50 7.17
N PRO A 93 9.15 2.47 6.37
CA PRO A 93 8.56 1.23 6.89
C PRO A 93 9.57 0.48 7.75
N ALA A 94 9.08 -0.46 8.55
CA ALA A 94 9.99 -1.39 9.24
C ALA A 94 10.70 -2.29 8.20
N PRO A 95 12.03 -2.53 8.33
CA PRO A 95 12.79 -3.30 7.34
C PRO A 95 12.24 -4.70 7.07
N GLU A 96 11.66 -5.36 8.08
CA GLU A 96 11.07 -6.69 8.00
C GLU A 96 9.76 -6.76 7.18
N TRP A 97 9.14 -5.60 6.91
CA TRP A 97 7.96 -5.51 6.04
C TRP A 97 8.32 -5.56 4.56
N LEU A 98 9.58 -5.30 4.22
CA LEU A 98 10.04 -5.25 2.84
C LEU A 98 10.18 -6.67 2.26
N SER A 99 9.66 -6.86 1.06
CA SER A 99 9.80 -8.10 0.31
C SER A 99 11.07 -8.04 -0.56
N THR A 100 11.72 -9.19 -0.77
CA THR A 100 12.89 -9.32 -1.65
C THR A 100 12.52 -9.39 -3.13
N THR A 101 11.23 -9.57 -3.43
CA THR A 101 10.66 -9.58 -4.79
C THR A 101 10.50 -8.16 -5.34
N GLY A 102 11.63 -7.51 -5.60
CA GLY A 102 11.73 -6.43 -6.57
C GLY A 102 12.42 -6.95 -7.82
N GLY A 103 11.81 -7.90 -8.53
CA GLY A 103 12.42 -8.56 -9.69
C GLY A 103 11.40 -8.79 -10.79
N ASP A 104 11.63 -8.11 -11.92
CA ASP A 104 11.01 -8.24 -13.24
C ASP A 104 9.92 -9.30 -13.42
N ARG A 105 8.71 -8.82 -13.78
CA ARG A 105 7.85 -9.54 -14.72
C ARG A 105 7.76 -8.73 -16.01
#